data_AF-A0AA43DHG9-F1
#
_entry.id   AF-A0AA43DHG9-F1
#
_cell.length_a   1.000
_cell.length_b   1.000
_cell.length_c   1.000
_cell.angle_alpha   90.00
_cell.angle_beta   90.00
_cell.angle_gamma   90.00
#
_symmetry.space_group_name_H-M   'P 1'
#
loop_
_entity.id
_entity.type
_entity.pdbx_description
1 polymer ?
#
loop_
_entity_poly.entity_id
_entity_poly.type
_entity_poly.pdbx_seq_one_letter_code
_entity_poly.pdbx_strand_id
1 'polypeptide(L)' 'HHGHGGNCDPTREGLWGLIAQQRVGNRSGRLEPRAIKRRPKPYPLLTKPRAIAREDIRTYGHPAKLK' A
#
# COMPACT_ATOMS: atom_id res chain seq x y z
N HIS A 1 -40.22 -10.17 -29.30
CA HIS A 1 -40.29 -9.07 -28.32
C HIS A 1 -38.93 -8.92 -27.68
N HIS A 2 -38.24 -7.82 -27.99
CA HIS A 2 -36.96 -7.46 -27.39
C HIS A 2 -37.14 -7.11 -25.92
N GLY A 3 -36.25 -7.61 -25.06
CA GLY A 3 -36.15 -7.24 -23.65
C GLY A 3 -34.69 -7.17 -23.24
N HIS A 4 -34.07 -6.02 -23.45
CA HIS A 4 -32.84 -5.63 -22.78
C HIS A 4 -33.09 -5.48 -21.28
N GLY A 5 -32.15 -5.94 -20.46
CA GLY A 5 -32.18 -5.71 -19.01
C GLY A 5 -30.95 -6.27 -18.34
N GLY A 6 -29.77 -5.81 -18.78
CA GLY A 6 -28.51 -6.14 -18.13
C GLY A 6 -28.51 -5.59 -16.71
N ASN A 7 -28.60 -6.47 -15.72
CA ASN A 7 -28.27 -6.15 -14.34
C ASN A 7 -26.74 -6.05 -14.22
N CYS A 8 -26.18 -4.96 -14.74
CA CYS A 8 -24.86 -4.48 -14.35
C CYS A 8 -24.98 -3.94 -12.92
N ASP A 9 -25.02 -4.83 -11.93
CA ASP A 9 -24.69 -4.43 -10.57
C ASP A 9 -23.17 -4.22 -10.57
N PRO A 10 -22.64 -2.99 -10.46
CA PRO A 10 -21.24 -2.80 -10.23
C PRO A 10 -21.02 -3.24 -8.78
N THR A 11 -20.86 -4.55 -8.61
CA THR A 11 -20.45 -5.20 -7.38
C THR A 11 -19.36 -4.33 -6.76
N ARG A 12 -19.43 -4.06 -5.45
CA ARG A 12 -18.46 -3.20 -4.72
C ARG A 12 -17.03 -3.32 -5.26
N GLU A 13 -16.61 -4.53 -5.61
CA GLU A 13 -15.36 -4.87 -6.28
C GLU A 13 -15.02 -3.98 -7.50
N GLY A 14 -15.95 -3.77 -8.44
CA GLY A 14 -15.76 -2.92 -9.60
C GLY A 14 -15.53 -1.45 -9.23
N LEU A 15 -16.29 -0.92 -8.27
CA LEU A 15 -16.10 0.43 -7.75
C LEU A 15 -14.72 0.59 -7.09
N TRP A 16 -14.28 -0.39 -6.30
CA TRP A 16 -12.98 -0.36 -5.62
C TRP A 16 -11.83 -0.40 -6.64
N GLY A 17 -11.99 -1.18 -7.71
CA GLY A 17 -11.06 -1.20 -8.83
C GLY A 17 -10.91 0.16 -9.53
N LEU A 18 -12.02 0.87 -9.75
CA LEU A 18 -11.99 2.23 -10.34
C LEU A 18 -11.31 3.25 -9.43
N ILE A 19 -11.59 3.20 -8.12
CA ILE A 19 -10.94 4.09 -7.14
C ILE A 19 -9.42 3.83 -7.07
N ALA A 20 -8.99 2.56 -7.14
CA ALA A 20 -7.58 2.18 -7.09
C ALA A 20 -6.79 2.60 -8.36
N GLN A 21 -7.45 2.71 -9.51
CA GLN A 21 -6.82 3.16 -10.76
C GLN A 21 -6.44 4.64 -10.74
N GLN A 22 -7.22 5.47 -10.05
CA GLN A 22 -6.96 6.91 -9.95
C GLN A 22 -5.79 7.17 -8.98
N ARG A 23 -4.56 7.10 -9.49
CA ARG A 23 -3.36 7.52 -8.74
C ARG A 23 -3.32 9.04 -8.61
N VAL A 24 -3.52 9.54 -7.39
CA VAL A 24 -3.38 10.97 -7.08
C VAL A 24 -1.91 11.32 -6.80
N GLY A 25 -1.29 12.02 -7.77
CA GLY A 25 0.09 12.51 -7.72
C GLY A 25 1.16 11.48 -8.12
N ASN A 26 2.32 11.96 -8.61
CA ASN A 26 3.47 11.13 -9.02
C ASN A 26 4.17 10.47 -7.81
N ARG A 27 3.55 9.42 -7.28
CA ARG A 27 4.03 8.63 -6.13
C ARG A 27 4.61 7.27 -6.55
N SER A 28 5.12 7.13 -7.76
CA SER A 28 5.83 5.92 -8.17
C SER A 28 7.10 5.76 -7.31
N GLY A 29 7.33 4.57 -6.73
CA GLY A 29 8.52 4.30 -5.91
C GLY A 29 8.49 4.83 -4.47
N ARG A 30 7.34 5.36 -3.99
CA ARG A 30 7.21 5.74 -2.57
C ARG A 30 7.07 4.49 -1.69
N LEU A 31 8.20 4.04 -1.18
CA LEU A 31 8.32 2.94 -0.25
C LEU A 31 8.86 3.50 1.06
N GLU A 32 8.06 3.46 2.13
CA GLU A 32 8.42 4.01 3.44
C GLU A 32 8.74 2.90 4.42
N PRO A 33 9.88 2.98 5.14
CA PRO A 33 10.21 1.98 6.14
C PRO A 33 9.21 1.99 7.29
N ARG A 34 8.64 0.81 7.58
CA ARG A 34 7.79 0.53 8.76
C ARG A 34 8.65 0.40 10.02
N ALA A 35 9.47 1.42 10.26
CA ALA A 35 10.36 1.53 11.39
C ALA A 35 10.16 2.89 12.04
N ILE A 36 10.11 2.92 13.37
CA ILE A 36 9.73 4.13 14.10
C ILE A 36 10.99 4.85 14.54
N LYS A 37 11.02 6.18 14.38
CA LYS A 37 12.17 6.98 14.81
C LYS A 37 12.30 7.08 16.34
N ARG A 38 11.20 7.27 17.08
CA ARG A 38 11.25 7.59 18.53
C ARG A 38 10.06 7.11 19.39
N ARG A 39 8.89 6.77 18.82
CA ARG A 39 7.69 6.40 19.60
C ARG A 39 7.59 4.87 19.79
N PRO A 40 7.28 4.36 20.99
CA PRO A 40 7.04 2.94 21.18
C PRO A 40 5.73 2.54 20.48
N LYS A 41 5.87 1.92 19.32
CA LYS A 41 4.87 0.98 18.79
C LYS A 41 5.64 -0.32 18.47
N PRO A 42 4.96 -1.46 18.23
CA PRO A 42 5.62 -2.75 18.04
C PRO A 42 6.27 -2.85 16.66
N TYR A 43 7.24 -1.99 16.37
CA TYR A 43 8.01 -1.99 15.13
C TYR A 43 9.47 -1.70 15.48
N PRO A 44 10.43 -2.26 14.71
CA PRO A 44 11.83 -1.98 14.92
C PRO A 44 12.11 -0.47 14.81
N LEU A 45 13.11 -0.02 15.57
CA LEU A 45 13.58 1.36 15.48
C LEU A 45 14.28 1.59 14.14
N LEU A 46 14.06 2.78 13.56
CA LEU A 46 14.79 3.19 12.36
C LEU A 46 16.19 3.67 12.76
N THR A 47 17.14 2.74 12.83
CA THR A 47 18.54 3.00 13.19
C THR A 47 19.43 3.29 11.97
N LYS A 48 19.02 2.83 10.78
CA LYS A 48 19.73 3.06 9.51
C LYS A 48 19.20 4.31 8.78
N PRO A 49 20.02 4.96 7.94
CA PRO A 49 19.57 5.96 6.98
C PRO A 49 18.40 5.44 6.11
N ARG A 50 17.49 6.35 5.75
CA ARG A 50 16.27 5.99 5.01
C ARG A 50 16.54 5.36 3.64
N ALA A 51 17.60 5.77 2.94
CA ALA A 51 17.93 5.20 1.63
C ALA A 51 18.21 3.69 1.74
N ILE A 52 19.07 3.30 2.69
CA ILE A 52 19.42 1.90 2.96
C ILE A 52 18.19 1.11 3.41
N ALA A 53 17.38 1.66 4.33
CA ALA A 53 16.16 0.97 4.78
C ALA A 53 15.13 0.76 3.66
N ARG A 54 15.11 1.63 2.64
CA ARG A 54 14.23 1.46 1.46
C ARG A 54 14.74 0.36 0.53
N GLU A 55 16.05 0.26 0.33
CA GLU A 55 16.66 -0.83 -0.43
C GLU A 55 16.45 -2.17 0.27
N ASP A 56 16.68 -2.23 1.59
CA ASP A 56 16.42 -3.42 2.39
C ASP A 56 14.97 -3.91 2.22
N ILE A 57 13.98 -3.01 2.20
CA ILE A 57 12.58 -3.41 1.98
C ILE A 57 12.30 -3.81 0.54
N ARG A 58 12.98 -3.22 -0.44
CA ARG A 58 12.84 -3.62 -1.84
C ARG A 58 13.37 -5.04 -2.07
N THR A 59 14.43 -5.42 -1.35
CA THR A 59 15.08 -6.74 -1.47
C THR A 59 14.42 -7.81 -0.59
N TYR A 60 14.11 -7.47 0.67
CA TYR A 60 13.69 -8.44 1.70
C TYR A 60 12.24 -8.25 2.17
N GLY A 61 11.55 -7.19 1.73
CA GLY A 61 10.20 -6.87 2.18
C GLY A 61 10.14 -6.13 3.52
N HIS A 62 8.93 -5.95 4.05
CA HIS A 62 8.72 -5.20 5.29
C HIS A 62 9.07 -6.04 6.54
N PRO A 63 9.76 -5.46 7.53
CA PRO A 63 10.04 -6.16 8.78
C PRO A 63 8.75 -6.44 9.56
N ALA A 64 8.75 -7.56 10.28
CA ALA A 64 7.66 -7.93 11.17
C ALA A 64 7.56 -6.98 12.38
N LYS A 65 6.39 -6.99 13.02
CA LYS A 65 6.17 -6.27 14.27
C LYS A 65 7.00 -6.89 15.39
N LEU A 66 7.51 -6.06 16.30
CA LEU A 66 8.10 -6.53 17.55
C LEU A 66 6.99 -7.14 18.42
N LYS A 67 7.27 -8.25 19.11
CA LYS A 67 6.34 -8.84 20.08
C LYS A 67 6.24 -7.97 21.33
#